data_AF-A0A1H6A0W1-F1
#
_entry.id   AF-A0A1H6A0W1-F1
#
_cell.length_a   1.000
_cell.length_b   1.000
_cell.length_c   1.000
_cell.angle_alpha   90.00
_cell.angle_beta   90.00
_cell.angle_gamma   90.00
#
_symmetry.space_group_name_H-M   'P 1'
#
loop_
_entity.id
_entity.type
_entity.pdbx_description
1 polymer ?
#
loop_
_entity_poly.entity_id
_entity_poly.type
_entity_poly.pdbx_seq_one_letter_code
_entity_poly.pdbx_strand_id
1 'polypeptide(L)'
;MLNTRRTIAILSTAISMACVLSAHADIIFSAASTTASAGSTGNSFEVDITNTGSSAVQIGGFVFEITTANSAVTFTDATTSTTTYDYIFDGNSFFGPDISASGSGQTFDATDIASTPSSYTTLVAGETLGLGEIFFDLASGASSGTVSFNLDNSSLSDGDGNPISIDSTNSGLITVSSVTPEPTSLLLAATGALALFGTSRRRLRQPART
;
A
#
# COMPACT_ATOMS: atom_id res chain seq x y z
N MET A 1 46.49 26.55 -69.93
CA MET A 1 45.81 25.25 -70.18
C MET A 1 45.31 24.70 -68.86
N LEU A 2 43.99 24.48 -68.82
CA LEU A 2 43.20 23.51 -68.03
C LEU A 2 43.39 23.37 -66.50
N ASN A 3 42.34 23.84 -65.80
CA ASN A 3 41.68 23.29 -64.61
C ASN A 3 42.01 21.83 -64.26
N THR A 4 42.04 21.50 -62.95
CA THR A 4 41.13 20.50 -62.33
C THR A 4 41.12 20.64 -60.80
N ARG A 5 39.92 20.88 -60.26
CA ARG A 5 39.57 20.84 -58.83
C ARG A 5 39.56 19.40 -58.31
N ARG A 6 39.98 19.16 -57.06
CA ARG A 6 39.49 18.01 -56.26
C ARG A 6 39.31 18.39 -54.79
N THR A 7 38.06 18.68 -54.45
CA THR A 7 37.42 18.60 -53.14
C THR A 7 37.37 17.15 -52.65
N ILE A 8 37.86 16.84 -51.43
CA ILE A 8 37.56 15.63 -50.64
C ILE A 8 37.63 16.05 -49.16
N ALA A 9 36.50 16.41 -48.54
CA ALA A 9 35.59 15.57 -47.74
C ALA A 9 35.97 15.57 -46.24
N ILE A 10 35.10 16.23 -45.46
CA ILE A 10 35.09 16.32 -44.00
C ILE A 10 34.78 14.93 -43.44
N LEU A 11 35.57 14.47 -42.46
CA LEU A 11 35.16 13.36 -41.58
C LEU A 11 35.46 13.74 -40.13
N SER A 12 34.50 14.43 -39.52
CA SER A 12 34.48 14.72 -38.08
C SER A 12 33.87 13.52 -37.37
N THR A 13 34.70 12.58 -36.93
CA THR A 13 34.24 11.50 -36.04
C THR A 13 34.31 12.00 -34.60
N ALA A 14 33.25 12.66 -34.13
CA ALA A 14 33.06 12.89 -32.71
C ALA A 14 32.64 11.56 -32.07
N ILE A 15 33.56 10.93 -31.34
CA ILE A 15 33.26 9.78 -30.50
C ILE A 15 32.50 10.32 -29.29
N SER A 16 31.17 10.32 -29.37
CA SER A 16 30.31 10.54 -28.21
C SER A 16 30.49 9.36 -27.27
N MET A 17 31.35 9.56 -26.27
CA MET A 17 31.49 8.71 -25.11
C MET A 17 30.19 8.83 -24.32
N ALA A 18 29.21 7.99 -24.67
CA ALA A 18 28.02 7.84 -23.87
C ALA A 18 28.46 7.39 -22.49
N CYS A 19 28.24 8.23 -21.47
CA CYS A 19 28.24 7.77 -20.10
C CYS A 19 27.25 6.61 -20.03
N VAL A 20 27.78 5.38 -19.95
CA VAL A 20 27.04 4.25 -19.42
C VAL A 20 26.75 4.60 -17.97
N LEU A 21 25.65 5.31 -17.73
CA LEU A 21 25.02 5.30 -16.43
C LEU A 21 24.77 3.83 -16.13
N SER A 22 25.30 3.35 -15.02
CA SER A 22 25.00 2.01 -14.54
C SER A 22 23.48 1.89 -14.53
N ALA A 23 22.95 0.99 -15.36
CA ALA A 23 21.56 0.60 -15.33
C ALA A 23 21.36 -0.24 -14.05
N HIS A 24 21.36 0.41 -12.89
CA HIS A 24 20.83 -0.24 -11.69
C HIS A 24 19.33 -0.43 -11.93
N ALA A 25 18.85 -1.66 -11.72
CA ALA A 25 17.44 -1.86 -11.48
C ALA A 25 17.17 -1.18 -10.13
N ASP A 26 16.59 0.02 -10.13
CA ASP A 26 16.24 0.72 -8.91
C ASP A 26 14.92 0.12 -8.39
N ILE A 27 15.01 -0.82 -7.47
CA ILE A 27 13.86 -1.51 -6.89
C ILE A 27 13.36 -0.75 -5.66
N ILE A 28 12.07 -0.45 -5.65
CA ILE A 28 11.42 0.30 -4.58
C ILE A 28 10.28 -0.53 -3.99
N PHE A 29 10.29 -0.73 -2.66
CA PHE A 29 9.12 -1.22 -1.94
C PHE A 29 8.31 -0.02 -1.44
N SER A 30 6.99 -0.06 -1.59
CA SER A 30 6.11 1.01 -1.14
C SER A 30 4.90 0.45 -0.41
N ALA A 31 4.54 1.03 0.72
CA ALA A 31 3.29 0.71 1.42
C ALA A 31 2.31 1.87 1.30
N ALA A 32 1.07 1.55 0.96
CA ALA A 32 0.01 2.53 0.84
C ALA A 32 -0.35 3.17 2.20
N SER A 33 -0.80 4.41 2.16
CA SER A 33 -1.40 5.06 3.33
C SER A 33 -2.90 4.78 3.38
N THR A 34 -3.45 4.67 4.58
CA THR A 34 -4.86 4.32 4.79
C THR A 34 -5.50 5.15 5.90
N THR A 35 -6.82 5.11 5.99
CA THR A 35 -7.59 5.79 7.03
C THR A 35 -8.47 4.78 7.75
N ALA A 36 -8.43 4.80 9.08
CA ALA A 36 -9.22 3.91 9.91
C ALA A 36 -9.75 4.65 11.15
N SER A 37 -10.76 4.07 11.80
CA SER A 37 -11.38 4.65 12.99
C SER A 37 -10.86 3.98 14.26
N ALA A 38 -10.80 4.70 15.37
CA ALA A 38 -10.48 4.07 16.64
C ALA A 38 -11.47 2.94 16.96
N GLY A 39 -10.96 1.74 17.26
CA GLY A 39 -11.76 0.55 17.55
C GLY A 39 -12.19 -0.26 16.34
N SER A 40 -11.79 0.11 15.12
CA SER A 40 -12.07 -0.71 13.93
C SER A 40 -11.11 -1.91 13.82
N THR A 41 -11.62 -3.00 13.27
CA THR A 41 -10.87 -4.23 13.01
C THR A 41 -10.89 -4.59 11.53
N GLY A 42 -9.88 -5.32 11.06
CA GLY A 42 -9.80 -5.78 9.67
C GLY A 42 -9.68 -4.64 8.65
N ASN A 43 -9.01 -3.55 9.04
CA ASN A 43 -8.65 -2.49 8.10
C ASN A 43 -7.45 -2.97 7.28
N SER A 44 -7.25 -2.43 6.07
CA SER A 44 -6.12 -2.84 5.24
C SER A 44 -5.41 -1.71 4.49
N PHE A 45 -4.21 -2.04 4.02
CA PHE A 45 -3.42 -1.29 3.04
C PHE A 45 -2.54 -2.28 2.25
N GLU A 46 -2.09 -1.88 1.07
CA GLU A 46 -1.28 -2.73 0.19
C GLU A 46 0.20 -2.37 0.25
N VAL A 47 1.05 -3.37 0.02
CA VAL A 47 2.49 -3.21 -0.22
C VAL A 47 2.78 -3.57 -1.67
N ASP A 48 3.54 -2.74 -2.35
CA ASP A 48 3.85 -2.83 -3.76
C ASP A 48 5.37 -2.82 -3.98
N ILE A 49 5.79 -3.37 -5.12
CA ILE A 49 7.14 -3.29 -5.64
C ILE A 49 7.15 -2.56 -6.97
N THR A 50 8.07 -1.63 -7.16
CA THR A 50 8.27 -0.92 -8.43
C THR A 50 9.71 -1.09 -8.92
N ASN A 51 9.86 -1.36 -10.21
CA ASN A 51 11.16 -1.33 -10.88
C ASN A 51 11.33 0.02 -11.60
N THR A 52 12.12 0.91 -11.01
CA THR A 52 12.42 2.24 -11.58
C THR A 52 13.71 2.27 -12.40
N GLY A 53 14.44 1.16 -12.46
CA GLY A 53 15.61 1.05 -13.32
C GLY A 53 15.27 0.69 -14.77
N SER A 54 16.30 0.52 -15.59
CA SER A 54 16.14 0.32 -17.03
C SER A 54 16.12 -1.15 -17.49
N SER A 55 16.28 -2.10 -16.57
CA SER A 55 16.39 -3.53 -16.87
C SER A 55 15.32 -4.31 -16.13
N ALA A 56 14.78 -5.36 -16.75
CA ALA A 56 13.85 -6.26 -16.08
C ALA A 56 14.55 -7.09 -15.00
N VAL A 57 13.81 -7.43 -13.95
CA VAL A 57 14.27 -8.24 -12.82
C VAL A 57 13.37 -9.47 -12.70
N GLN A 58 13.97 -10.63 -12.42
CA GLN A 58 13.25 -11.89 -12.22
C GLN A 58 13.13 -12.15 -10.73
N ILE A 59 11.91 -12.14 -10.19
CA ILE A 59 11.64 -12.27 -8.75
C ILE A 59 11.04 -13.65 -8.50
N GLY A 60 11.67 -14.43 -7.64
CA GLY A 60 11.22 -15.75 -7.19
C GLY A 60 10.71 -15.78 -5.75
N GLY A 61 11.02 -14.76 -4.95
CA GLY A 61 10.52 -14.65 -3.59
C GLY A 61 10.73 -13.27 -2.99
N PHE A 62 9.96 -12.97 -1.94
CA PHE A 62 10.08 -11.75 -1.16
C PHE A 62 9.83 -11.98 0.32
N VAL A 63 10.36 -11.07 1.12
CA VAL A 63 9.98 -10.82 2.51
C VAL A 63 9.87 -9.30 2.68
N PHE A 64 8.84 -8.82 3.36
CA PHE A 64 8.84 -7.46 3.89
C PHE A 64 8.48 -7.47 5.37
N GLU A 65 9.10 -6.56 6.14
CA GLU A 65 8.78 -6.30 7.54
C GLU A 65 8.11 -4.94 7.65
N ILE A 66 6.98 -4.89 8.35
CA ILE A 66 6.30 -3.65 8.71
C ILE A 66 6.38 -3.47 10.22
N THR A 67 6.87 -2.31 10.66
CA THR A 67 6.97 -1.98 12.09
C THR A 67 6.32 -0.64 12.41
N THR A 68 5.59 -0.59 13.53
CA THR A 68 5.10 0.67 14.11
C THR A 68 5.43 0.75 15.61
N ALA A 69 5.77 1.93 16.10
CA ALA A 69 5.97 2.17 17.53
C ALA A 69 4.64 2.40 18.29
N ASN A 70 3.52 2.52 17.57
CA ASN A 70 2.25 2.84 18.18
C ASN A 70 1.52 1.57 18.66
N SER A 71 1.41 1.42 19.98
CA SER A 71 0.74 0.29 20.62
C SER A 71 -0.76 0.19 20.36
N ALA A 72 -1.37 1.19 19.73
CA ALA A 72 -2.77 1.16 19.33
C ALA A 72 -2.99 0.44 17.99
N VAL A 73 -1.94 0.15 17.22
CA VAL A 73 -2.00 -0.60 15.98
C VAL A 73 -1.54 -2.03 16.23
N THR A 74 -2.28 -3.00 15.70
CA THR A 74 -1.86 -4.40 15.64
C THR A 74 -2.02 -4.87 14.20
N PHE A 75 -0.93 -5.22 13.53
CA PHE A 75 -0.99 -5.95 12.25
C PHE A 75 -1.41 -7.39 12.54
N THR A 76 -2.31 -7.92 11.74
CA THR A 76 -3.00 -9.18 12.04
C THR A 76 -2.78 -10.25 11.01
N ASP A 77 -2.71 -9.88 9.73
CA ASP A 77 -2.76 -10.82 8.62
C ASP A 77 -2.19 -10.22 7.32
N ALA A 78 -1.85 -11.05 6.34
CA ALA A 78 -1.47 -10.60 5.00
C ALA A 78 -1.93 -11.58 3.91
N THR A 79 -2.47 -11.06 2.81
CA THR A 79 -3.02 -11.89 1.73
C THR A 79 -2.53 -11.48 0.35
N THR A 80 -2.76 -12.33 -0.65
CA THR A 80 -2.49 -12.05 -2.07
C THR A 80 -3.57 -11.19 -2.73
N SER A 81 -4.57 -10.70 -1.98
CA SER A 81 -5.75 -10.01 -2.53
C SER A 81 -5.49 -8.54 -2.88
N THR A 82 -4.39 -8.24 -3.56
CA THR A 82 -4.05 -6.88 -3.98
C THR A 82 -5.01 -6.38 -5.07
N THR A 83 -5.36 -5.10 -5.01
CA THR A 83 -6.36 -4.46 -5.87
C THR A 83 -5.82 -3.25 -6.62
N THR A 84 -4.77 -2.60 -6.11
CA THR A 84 -4.10 -1.47 -6.79
C THR A 84 -3.27 -1.97 -7.96
N TYR A 85 -2.51 -3.04 -7.73
CA TYR A 85 -1.68 -3.73 -8.71
C TYR A 85 -1.88 -5.25 -8.61
N ASP A 86 -1.70 -5.95 -9.72
CA ASP A 86 -1.81 -7.42 -9.74
C ASP A 86 -0.76 -8.04 -8.82
N TYR A 87 -1.14 -9.10 -8.12
CA TYR A 87 -0.25 -9.81 -7.22
C TYR A 87 0.94 -10.42 -7.97
N ILE A 88 2.15 -10.25 -7.45
CA ILE A 88 3.39 -10.65 -8.14
C ILE A 88 3.44 -12.12 -8.53
N PHE A 89 2.83 -13.02 -7.75
CA PHE A 89 2.74 -14.45 -8.08
C PHE A 89 1.30 -14.89 -8.34
N ASP A 90 0.50 -14.08 -9.03
CA ASP A 90 -0.89 -14.44 -9.36
C ASP A 90 -1.00 -15.86 -9.95
N GLY A 91 -1.76 -16.71 -9.27
CA GLY A 91 -1.91 -18.14 -9.60
C GLY A 91 -0.69 -19.05 -9.39
N ASN A 92 0.45 -18.52 -8.92
CA ASN A 92 1.70 -19.24 -8.66
C ASN A 92 2.28 -18.94 -7.26
N SER A 93 1.48 -18.49 -6.31
CA SER A 93 1.87 -18.29 -4.91
C SER A 93 2.05 -19.62 -4.17
N PHE A 94 3.11 -19.77 -3.36
CA PHE A 94 3.33 -20.98 -2.57
C PHE A 94 2.49 -21.00 -1.28
N PHE A 95 2.37 -19.85 -0.62
CA PHE A 95 1.58 -19.75 0.62
C PHE A 95 0.13 -19.30 0.39
N GLY A 96 -0.13 -18.60 -0.71
CA GLY A 96 -1.39 -17.94 -0.99
C GLY A 96 -2.63 -18.84 -0.97
N PRO A 97 -3.82 -18.26 -0.74
CA PRO A 97 -4.11 -16.81 -0.77
C PRO A 97 -3.73 -16.03 0.50
N ASP A 98 -3.44 -16.72 1.60
CA ASP A 98 -2.93 -16.14 2.85
C ASP A 98 -1.41 -16.32 2.88
N ILE A 99 -0.64 -15.24 2.77
CA ILE A 99 0.82 -15.35 2.66
C ILE A 99 1.43 -15.64 4.02
N SER A 100 2.61 -16.28 4.04
CA SER A 100 3.21 -16.66 5.31
C SER A 100 3.59 -15.41 6.11
N ALA A 101 2.91 -15.20 7.23
CA ALA A 101 3.12 -14.06 8.09
C ALA A 101 3.67 -14.45 9.47
N SER A 102 4.40 -13.50 10.08
CA SER A 102 4.66 -13.53 11.51
C SER A 102 3.34 -13.41 12.30
N GLY A 103 3.36 -13.84 13.56
CA GLY A 103 2.19 -13.65 14.43
C GLY A 103 1.82 -12.18 14.61
N SER A 104 0.56 -11.90 14.94
CA SER A 104 0.03 -10.54 15.06
C SER A 104 0.81 -9.68 16.05
N GLY A 105 1.05 -8.41 15.72
CA GLY A 105 1.89 -7.52 16.53
C GLY A 105 2.13 -6.13 15.94
N GLN A 106 3.03 -5.38 16.55
CA GLN A 106 3.50 -4.08 16.06
C GLN A 106 4.64 -4.20 15.04
N THR A 107 5.34 -5.32 15.04
CA THR A 107 6.28 -5.74 13.99
C THR A 107 5.66 -6.96 13.34
N PHE A 108 5.63 -6.94 12.01
CA PHE A 108 4.94 -7.94 11.22
C PHE A 108 5.72 -8.22 9.94
N ASP A 109 6.22 -9.45 9.83
CA ASP A 109 6.85 -9.97 8.63
C ASP A 109 5.81 -10.68 7.76
N ALA A 110 5.89 -10.52 6.45
CA ALA A 110 5.18 -11.38 5.51
C ALA A 110 6.10 -11.81 4.37
N THR A 111 5.92 -13.05 3.91
CA THR A 111 6.73 -13.65 2.86
C THR A 111 5.89 -14.51 1.93
N ASP A 112 6.28 -14.48 0.66
CA ASP A 112 5.86 -15.47 -0.31
C ASP A 112 6.97 -15.81 -1.29
N ILE A 113 6.82 -16.98 -1.91
CA ILE A 113 7.70 -17.50 -2.94
C ILE A 113 6.87 -18.07 -4.07
N ALA A 114 7.44 -18.08 -5.27
CA ALA A 114 6.82 -18.75 -6.40
C ALA A 114 6.69 -20.26 -6.12
N SER A 115 5.51 -20.83 -6.34
CA SER A 115 5.14 -22.21 -5.96
C SER A 115 5.90 -23.29 -6.71
N THR A 116 6.39 -22.94 -7.91
CA THR A 116 7.21 -23.82 -8.73
C THR A 116 8.70 -23.54 -8.48
N PRO A 117 9.53 -24.56 -8.16
CA PRO A 117 10.97 -24.37 -7.99
C PRO A 117 11.64 -23.74 -9.22
N SER A 118 12.58 -22.83 -9.00
CA SER A 118 13.27 -22.07 -10.07
C SER A 118 12.31 -21.31 -11.01
N SER A 119 11.09 -21.00 -10.55
CA SER A 119 10.18 -20.09 -11.27
C SER A 119 10.28 -18.67 -10.73
N TYR A 120 9.85 -17.73 -11.55
CA TYR A 120 9.92 -16.31 -11.25
C TYR A 120 8.84 -15.54 -12.00
N THR A 121 8.51 -14.36 -11.48
CA THR A 121 7.79 -13.32 -12.20
C THR A 121 8.80 -12.30 -12.71
N THR A 122 8.65 -11.88 -13.97
CA THR A 122 9.49 -10.82 -14.53
C THR A 122 8.85 -9.47 -14.25
N LEU A 123 9.52 -8.63 -13.46
CA LEU A 123 9.16 -7.24 -13.23
C LEU A 123 9.93 -6.36 -14.22
N VAL A 124 9.25 -5.87 -15.25
CA VAL A 124 9.90 -5.06 -16.30
C VAL A 124 10.18 -3.63 -15.85
N ALA A 125 11.02 -2.92 -16.61
CA ALA A 125 11.34 -1.53 -16.32
C ALA A 125 10.09 -0.63 -16.34
N GLY A 126 9.88 0.13 -15.28
CA GLY A 126 8.73 1.02 -15.08
C GLY A 126 7.46 0.33 -14.58
N GLU A 127 7.50 -0.98 -14.31
CA GLU A 127 6.35 -1.75 -13.82
C GLU A 127 6.24 -1.70 -12.30
N THR A 128 4.99 -1.81 -11.83
CA THR A 128 4.64 -1.97 -10.41
C THR A 128 3.73 -3.19 -10.26
N LEU A 129 4.01 -4.02 -9.27
CA LEU A 129 3.20 -5.19 -8.89
C LEU A 129 2.90 -5.18 -7.38
N GLY A 130 1.83 -5.85 -6.99
CA GLY A 130 1.45 -6.02 -5.59
C GLY A 130 2.25 -7.13 -4.90
N LEU A 131 2.74 -6.86 -3.69
CA LEU A 131 3.39 -7.84 -2.81
C LEU A 131 2.46 -8.40 -1.73
N GLY A 132 1.38 -7.69 -1.40
CA GLY A 132 0.36 -8.21 -0.49
C GLY A 132 -0.56 -7.13 0.08
N GLU A 133 -1.76 -7.55 0.50
CA GLU A 133 -2.69 -6.76 1.30
C GLU A 133 -2.46 -7.07 2.78
N ILE A 134 -2.17 -6.04 3.58
CA ILE A 134 -1.90 -6.15 5.02
C ILE A 134 -3.13 -5.76 5.80
N PHE A 135 -3.51 -6.57 6.78
CA PHE A 135 -4.61 -6.29 7.68
C PHE A 135 -4.10 -5.79 9.03
N PHE A 136 -4.86 -4.88 9.63
CA PHE A 136 -4.60 -4.36 10.96
C PHE A 136 -5.87 -3.96 11.71
N ASP A 137 -5.74 -3.99 13.02
CA ASP A 137 -6.72 -3.51 13.98
C ASP A 137 -6.24 -2.22 14.64
N LEU A 138 -7.19 -1.34 14.97
CA LEU A 138 -6.97 -0.16 15.80
C LEU A 138 -7.67 -0.30 17.13
N ALA A 139 -6.93 -0.09 18.22
CA ALA A 139 -7.49 -0.06 19.56
C ALA A 139 -8.59 1.02 19.69
N SER A 140 -9.62 0.74 20.49
CA SER A 140 -10.74 1.67 20.72
C SER A 140 -10.34 2.99 21.38
N GLY A 141 -9.19 3.01 22.07
CA GLY A 141 -8.60 4.22 22.66
C GLY A 141 -7.59 4.94 21.78
N ALA A 142 -7.46 4.56 20.50
CA ALA A 142 -6.51 5.21 19.59
C ALA A 142 -6.80 6.72 19.48
N SER A 143 -5.76 7.54 19.68
CA SER A 143 -5.87 8.99 19.54
C SER A 143 -6.01 9.37 18.06
N SER A 144 -6.85 10.35 17.76
CA SER A 144 -6.97 10.90 16.41
C SER A 144 -5.65 11.53 15.96
N GLY A 145 -5.29 11.33 14.69
CA GLY A 145 -4.03 11.83 14.12
C GLY A 145 -3.42 10.83 13.16
N THR A 146 -2.15 11.03 12.82
CA THR A 146 -1.39 10.13 11.94
C THR A 146 -0.50 9.22 12.75
N VAL A 147 -0.52 7.93 12.42
CA VAL A 147 0.40 6.92 12.93
C VAL A 147 1.33 6.52 11.81
N SER A 148 2.63 6.66 12.03
CA SER A 148 3.63 6.16 11.11
C SER A 148 3.92 4.68 11.35
N PHE A 149 4.16 3.97 10.27
CA PHE A 149 4.80 2.67 10.27
C PHE A 149 5.95 2.71 9.27
N ASN A 150 6.85 1.74 9.35
CA ASN A 150 8.01 1.63 8.50
C ASN A 150 8.01 0.31 7.75
N LEU A 151 8.44 0.34 6.49
CA LEU A 151 8.93 -0.84 5.78
C LEU A 151 10.42 -0.98 6.06
N ASP A 152 10.77 -1.93 6.91
CA ASP A 152 12.13 -2.24 7.33
C ASP A 152 12.49 -3.68 6.88
N ASN A 153 13.77 -4.08 7.02
CA ASN A 153 14.28 -5.45 6.86
C ASN A 153 13.76 -6.27 5.65
N SER A 154 13.35 -5.60 4.58
CA SER A 154 12.76 -6.25 3.41
C SER A 154 13.84 -6.90 2.55
N SER A 155 13.51 -8.00 1.87
CA SER A 155 14.42 -8.74 1.01
C SER A 155 13.72 -9.32 -0.20
N LEU A 156 14.50 -9.53 -1.26
CA LEU A 156 14.06 -10.13 -2.52
C LEU A 156 15.05 -11.22 -2.94
N SER A 157 14.54 -12.23 -3.62
CA SER A 157 15.36 -13.23 -4.30
C SER A 157 14.86 -13.53 -5.70
N ASP A 158 15.76 -13.99 -6.57
CA ASP A 158 15.39 -14.60 -7.84
C ASP A 158 14.85 -16.03 -7.65
N GLY A 159 14.50 -16.71 -8.74
CA GLY A 159 13.97 -18.08 -8.71
C GLY A 159 14.97 -19.11 -8.18
N ASP A 160 16.27 -18.82 -8.23
CA ASP A 160 17.33 -19.70 -7.73
C ASP A 160 17.74 -19.36 -6.28
N GLY A 161 17.10 -18.36 -5.68
CA GLY A 161 17.35 -17.92 -4.30
C GLY A 161 18.53 -16.94 -4.17
N ASN A 162 19.07 -16.39 -5.26
CA ASN A 162 20.08 -15.34 -5.17
C ASN A 162 19.42 -14.02 -4.75
N PRO A 163 20.05 -13.24 -3.85
CA PRO A 163 19.49 -11.99 -3.38
C PRO A 163 19.45 -10.93 -4.48
N ILE A 164 18.34 -10.19 -4.54
CA ILE A 164 18.16 -9.00 -5.37
C ILE A 164 18.20 -7.78 -4.45
N SER A 165 18.91 -6.73 -4.86
CA SER A 165 19.02 -5.50 -4.08
C SER A 165 17.71 -4.71 -4.11
N ILE A 166 17.36 -4.11 -2.98
CA ILE A 166 16.29 -3.12 -2.84
C ILE A 166 16.97 -1.78 -2.56
N ASP A 167 16.71 -0.78 -3.39
CA ASP A 167 17.42 0.51 -3.34
C ASP A 167 16.73 1.48 -2.40
N SER A 168 15.40 1.38 -2.25
CA SER A 168 14.64 2.21 -1.31
C SER A 168 13.35 1.56 -0.83
N THR A 169 12.89 2.02 0.34
CA THR A 169 11.57 1.71 0.88
C THR A 169 10.80 3.00 1.13
N ASN A 170 9.51 3.01 0.81
CA ASN A 170 8.59 4.12 1.03
C ASN A 170 7.45 3.68 1.93
N SER A 171 7.48 4.13 3.18
CA SER A 171 6.47 3.76 4.16
C SER A 171 5.23 4.65 4.08
N GLY A 172 4.08 4.05 4.35
CA GLY A 172 2.81 4.75 4.44
C GLY A 172 2.51 5.30 5.84
N LEU A 173 1.30 5.82 5.99
CA LEU A 173 0.74 6.31 7.25
C LEU A 173 -0.67 5.75 7.46
N ILE A 174 -1.05 5.53 8.71
CA ILE A 174 -2.43 5.27 9.12
C ILE A 174 -3.01 6.57 9.68
N THR A 175 -4.05 7.11 9.05
CA THR A 175 -4.79 8.25 9.57
C THR A 175 -5.93 7.77 10.45
N VAL A 176 -5.84 8.04 11.75
CA VAL A 176 -6.88 7.73 12.73
C VAL A 176 -7.91 8.84 12.75
N SER A 177 -9.10 8.54 12.23
CA SER A 177 -10.24 9.46 12.22
C SER A 177 -10.86 9.59 13.61
N SER A 178 -11.21 10.82 14.00
CA SER A 178 -12.02 11.03 15.20
C SER A 178 -13.45 10.61 14.93
N VAL A 179 -13.98 9.65 15.69
CA VAL A 179 -15.43 9.45 15.79
C VAL A 179 -16.00 10.58 16.64
N THR A 180 -16.36 11.70 16.02
CA THR A 180 -17.16 12.72 16.71
C THR A 180 -18.54 12.11 16.98
N PRO A 181 -18.96 11.93 18.25
CA PRO A 181 -20.31 11.46 18.53
C PRO A 181 -21.29 12.44 17.88
N GLU A 182 -22.23 11.94 17.08
CA GLU A 182 -23.34 12.79 16.63
C GLU A 182 -23.98 13.40 17.88
N PRO A 183 -24.12 14.73 17.95
CA PRO A 183 -24.57 15.34 19.17
C PRO A 183 -26.01 14.87 19.42
N THR A 184 -26.22 14.28 20.60
CA THR A 184 -27.52 13.76 21.08
C THR A 184 -28.60 14.84 21.04
N SER A 185 -28.23 16.10 20.83
CA SER A 185 -29.11 17.23 20.54
C SER A 185 -30.00 17.03 19.32
N LEU A 186 -29.59 16.30 18.28
CA LEU A 186 -30.45 16.00 17.13
C LEU A 186 -31.59 15.04 17.52
N LEU A 187 -31.26 14.00 18.29
CA LEU A 187 -32.24 13.05 18.82
C LEU A 187 -33.16 13.71 19.87
N LEU A 188 -32.60 14.60 20.70
CA LEU A 188 -33.34 15.36 21.70
C LEU A 188 -34.25 16.43 21.07
N ALA A 189 -33.81 17.08 19.99
CA ALA A 189 -34.62 18.02 19.23
C ALA A 189 -35.77 17.30 18.50
N ALA A 190 -35.49 16.13 17.91
CA ALA A 190 -36.52 15.33 17.24
C ALA A 190 -37.57 14.80 18.22
N THR A 191 -37.16 14.28 19.38
CA THR A 191 -38.08 13.83 20.43
C THR A 191 -38.83 14.99 21.09
N GLY A 192 -38.17 16.13 21.30
CA GLY A 192 -38.80 17.36 21.78
C GLY A 192 -39.87 17.90 20.83
N ALA A 193 -39.60 17.93 19.52
CA ALA A 193 -40.57 18.34 18.50
C ALA A 193 -41.80 17.40 18.49
N LEU A 194 -41.60 16.08 18.55
CA LEU A 194 -42.69 15.11 18.60
C LEU A 194 -43.57 15.26 19.84
N ALA A 195 -42.99 15.58 21.00
CA ALA A 195 -43.75 15.85 22.23
C ALA A 195 -44.59 17.13 22.14
N LEU A 196 -44.07 18.19 21.50
CA LEU A 196 -44.79 19.44 21.28
C LEU A 196 -45.94 19.27 20.26
N PHE A 197 -45.74 18.51 19.18
CA PHE A 197 -46.81 18.18 18.22
C PHE A 197 -47.88 17.24 18.81
N GLY A 198 -47.49 16.31 19.69
CA GLY A 198 -48.45 15.43 20.38
C GLY A 198 -49.33 16.17 21.40
N THR A 199 -48.77 17.12 22.13
CA THR A 199 -49.50 17.89 23.18
C THR A 199 -50.40 18.98 22.60
N SER A 200 -49.96 19.66 21.52
CA SER A 200 -50.79 20.63 20.78
C SER A 200 -52.04 19.98 20.16
N ARG A 201 -51.93 18.78 19.61
CA ARG A 201 -53.10 18.02 19.11
C ARG A 201 -54.08 17.60 20.19
N ARG A 202 -53.63 17.38 21.44
CA ARG A 202 -54.52 17.04 22.57
C ARG A 202 -55.33 18.24 23.06
N ARG A 203 -54.76 19.45 23.05
CA ARG A 203 -55.47 20.67 23.47
C ARG A 203 -56.60 21.05 22.53
N LEU A 204 -56.43 20.83 21.22
CA LEU A 204 -57.47 21.09 20.21
C LEU A 204 -58.65 20.10 20.27
N ARG A 205 -58.54 19.01 21.02
CA ARG A 205 -59.56 17.96 21.12
C ARG A 205 -60.34 17.96 22.44
N GLN A 206 -60.15 18.94 23.34
CA GLN A 206 -61.00 19.04 24.53
C GLN A 206 -62.33 19.71 24.15
N PRO A 207 -63.47 18.99 24.18
CA PRO A 207 -64.78 19.60 24.00
C PRO A 207 -65.11 20.48 25.21
N ALA A 208 -65.69 21.66 24.95
CA ALA A 208 -66.19 22.55 25.99
C ALA A 208 -67.22 21.80 26.85
N ARG A 209 -66.90 21.61 28.14
CA ARG A 209 -67.86 21.14 29.14
C ARG A 209 -68.82 22.29 29.44
N THR A 210 -70.02 22.22 28.88
CA THR A 210 -71.23 22.91 29.37
C THR A 210 -71.84 22.17 30.53
#